data_AF-A0AAW3TVS0-F1
#
_entry.id   AF-A0AAW3TVS0-F1
#
_cell.length_a   1.000
_cell.length_b   1.000
_cell.length_c   1.000
_cell.angle_alpha   90.00
_cell.angle_beta   90.00
_cell.angle_gamma   90.00
#
_symmetry.space_group_name_H-M   'P 1'
#
loop_
_entity.id
_entity.type
_entity.pdbx_description
1 polymer ?
#
loop_
_entity_poly.entity_id
_entity_poly.type
_entity_poly.pdbx_seq_one_letter_code
_entity_poly.pdbx_strand_id
1 'polypeptide(L)'
;MDYLTFDLRSETNETFRSLYLNARHELLAQDTTAKGTIDAAPFLPREIIGRALEIGATAIIVAHNHPSGDPSPSARDLECTRLLARLCHDLDISFLDHVIVGRGSFVSLRREGALE
;
A
#
# COMPACT_ATOMS: atom_id res chain seq x y z
N MET A 1 1.84 -12.11 1.83
CA MET A 1 0.42 -11.82 1.58
C MET A 1 -0.43 -12.24 2.75
N ASP A 2 -0.29 -13.48 3.24
CA ASP A 2 -1.06 -13.98 4.40
C ASP A 2 -1.01 -13.06 5.63
N TYR A 3 0.13 -12.45 5.91
CA TYR A 3 0.28 -11.42 6.96
C TYR A 3 -0.67 -10.23 6.76
N LEU A 4 -0.62 -9.56 5.61
CA LEU A 4 -1.45 -8.39 5.29
C LEU A 4 -2.93 -8.74 5.24
N THR A 5 -3.28 -9.90 4.67
CA THR A 5 -4.66 -10.37 4.61
C THR A 5 -5.20 -10.68 6.01
N PHE A 6 -4.39 -11.25 6.91
CA PHE A 6 -4.81 -11.50 8.29
C PHE A 6 -4.97 -10.19 9.07
N ASP A 7 -4.01 -9.28 8.96
CA ASP A 7 -3.97 -8.00 9.69
C ASP A 7 -5.13 -7.06 9.30
N LEU A 8 -5.40 -6.92 7.99
CA LEU A 8 -6.38 -5.97 7.49
C LEU A 8 -7.82 -6.50 7.45
N ARG A 9 -8.02 -7.83 7.47
CA ARG A 9 -9.37 -8.42 7.38
C ARG A 9 -10.24 -8.16 8.62
N SER A 10 -9.64 -7.96 9.78
CA SER A 10 -10.35 -7.66 11.02
C SER A 10 -10.75 -6.19 11.17
N GLU A 11 -10.26 -5.31 10.30
CA GLU A 11 -10.51 -3.87 10.40
C GLU A 11 -11.92 -3.52 9.88
N THR A 12 -12.71 -2.84 10.70
CA THR A 12 -14.07 -2.40 10.34
C THR A 12 -14.08 -1.11 9.53
N ASN A 13 -12.98 -0.33 9.62
CA ASN A 13 -12.77 0.89 8.85
C ASN A 13 -11.73 0.65 7.76
N GLU A 14 -11.77 1.48 6.72
CA GLU A 14 -10.72 1.51 5.72
C GLU A 14 -9.40 1.95 6.36
N THR A 15 -8.44 1.05 6.27
CA THR A 15 -7.17 1.10 6.97
C THR A 15 -6.06 0.84 5.98
N PHE A 16 -5.12 1.79 5.91
CA PHE A 16 -3.98 1.71 5.02
C PHE A 16 -2.72 1.33 5.80
N ARG A 17 -1.90 0.47 5.21
CA ARG A 17 -0.62 -0.02 5.73
C ARG A 17 0.49 0.31 4.73
N SER A 18 1.58 0.84 5.25
CA SER A 18 2.84 0.97 4.52
C SER A 18 3.88 0.08 5.17
N LEU A 19 4.46 -0.84 4.41
CA LEU A 19 5.58 -1.67 4.82
C LEU A 19 6.85 -1.12 4.16
N TYR A 20 7.86 -0.88 4.97
CA TYR A 20 9.16 -0.39 4.52
C TYR A 20 10.19 -1.49 4.72
N LEU A 21 10.94 -1.81 3.66
CA LEU A 21 11.84 -2.94 3.65
C LEU A 21 13.25 -2.52 3.22
N ASN A 22 14.24 -3.32 3.64
CA ASN A 22 15.60 -3.22 3.13
C ASN A 22 15.78 -4.01 1.82
N ALA A 23 17.01 -4.01 1.28
CA ALA A 23 17.34 -4.63 0.00
C ALA A 23 17.24 -6.17 0.01
N ARG A 24 17.15 -6.78 1.19
CA ARG A 24 16.89 -8.22 1.39
C ARG A 24 15.40 -8.50 1.62
N HIS A 25 14.55 -7.50 1.46
CA HIS A 25 13.12 -7.53 1.77
C HIS A 25 12.81 -7.87 3.23
N GLU A 26 13.69 -7.49 4.16
CA GLU A 26 13.42 -7.57 5.59
C GLU A 26 12.66 -6.31 6.03
N LEU A 27 11.63 -6.47 6.85
CA LEU A 27 10.79 -5.37 7.33
C LEU A 27 11.60 -4.46 8.28
N LEU A 28 11.71 -3.19 7.92
CA LEU A 28 12.32 -2.14 8.75
C LEU A 28 11.28 -1.48 9.64
N ALA A 29 10.11 -1.16 9.08
CA ALA A 29 9.01 -0.52 9.77
C ALA A 29 7.67 -0.81 9.09
N GLN A 30 6.60 -0.63 9.86
CA GLN A 30 5.23 -0.63 9.39
C GLN A 30 4.52 0.60 9.93
N ASP A 31 3.90 1.36 9.04
CA ASP A 31 3.02 2.46 9.42
C ASP A 31 1.57 2.11 9.14
N THR A 32 0.68 2.70 9.93
CA THR A 32 -0.76 2.59 9.79
C THR A 32 -1.37 3.96 9.63
N THR A 33 -2.18 4.12 8.59
CA THR A 33 -3.06 5.28 8.43
C THR A 33 -4.50 4.78 8.40
N ALA A 34 -5.20 4.94 9.52
CA ALA A 34 -6.62 4.64 9.60
C ALA A 34 -7.42 5.85 9.12
N LYS A 35 -8.38 5.65 8.21
CA LYS A 35 -9.29 6.71 7.79
C LYS A 35 -10.67 6.54 8.38
N GLY A 36 -11.11 7.59 9.07
CA GLY A 36 -12.52 7.89 9.20
C GLY A 36 -12.94 8.79 8.05
N THR A 37 -13.83 8.30 7.18
CA THR A 37 -14.57 9.00 6.10
C THR A 37 -13.96 9.02 4.67
N ILE A 38 -14.89 9.07 3.72
CA ILE A 38 -14.94 8.37 2.43
C ILE A 38 -14.22 9.09 1.26
N ASP A 39 -13.70 10.31 1.45
CA ASP A 39 -13.35 11.19 0.32
C ASP A 39 -11.87 11.63 0.20
N ALA A 40 -10.98 11.23 1.09
CA ALA A 40 -9.55 11.55 0.95
C ALA A 40 -8.83 10.48 0.10
N ALA A 41 -7.78 10.84 -0.66
CA ALA A 41 -6.90 9.89 -1.37
C ALA A 41 -6.34 8.84 -0.39
N PRO A 42 -6.45 7.51 -0.63
CA PRO A 42 -6.28 6.43 0.36
C PRO A 42 -5.03 6.59 1.22
N PHE A 43 -3.98 7.15 0.64
CA PHE A 43 -2.74 7.55 1.28
C PHE A 43 -2.14 8.80 0.63
N LEU A 44 -1.14 9.38 1.28
CA LEU A 44 -0.39 10.52 0.77
C LEU A 44 1.01 10.07 0.32
N PRO A 45 1.29 9.96 -1.00
CA PRO A 45 2.57 9.45 -1.49
C PRO A 45 3.80 10.17 -0.91
N ARG A 46 3.70 11.48 -0.70
CA ARG A 46 4.79 12.28 -0.11
C ARG A 46 5.19 11.83 1.29
N GLU A 47 4.23 11.36 2.09
CA GLU A 47 4.46 10.93 3.48
C GLU A 47 5.14 9.56 3.50
N ILE A 48 4.69 8.66 2.63
CA ILE A 48 5.31 7.34 2.42
C ILE A 48 6.76 7.50 1.95
N ILE A 49 7.00 8.35 0.96
CA ILE A 49 8.36 8.61 0.46
C ILE A 49 9.22 9.26 1.54
N GLY A 50 8.72 10.30 2.22
CA GLY A 50 9.46 10.96 3.29
C GLY A 50 9.88 9.99 4.38
N ARG A 51 8.96 9.10 4.79
CA ARG A 51 9.26 8.05 5.75
C ARG A 51 10.29 7.05 5.25
N ALA A 52 10.15 6.57 4.00
CA ALA A 52 11.09 5.63 3.41
C ALA A 52 12.52 6.19 3.38
N LEU A 53 12.67 7.46 3.02
CA LEU A 53 13.95 8.16 3.04
C LEU A 53 14.50 8.33 4.47
N GLU A 54 13.65 8.70 5.42
CA GLU A 54 14.04 8.89 6.84
C GLU A 54 14.67 7.64 7.44
N ILE A 55 14.11 6.45 7.14
CA ILE A 55 14.55 5.18 7.74
C ILE A 55 15.48 4.36 6.83
N GLY A 56 15.86 4.90 5.67
CA GLY A 56 16.73 4.22 4.71
C GLY A 56 16.10 2.98 4.08
N ALA A 57 14.78 2.98 3.87
CA ALA A 57 14.09 1.92 3.17
C ALA A 57 14.47 1.93 1.68
N THR A 58 14.65 0.73 1.13
CA THR A 58 15.00 0.52 -0.29
C THR A 58 13.88 -0.17 -1.06
N ALA A 59 12.85 -0.64 -0.36
CA ALA A 59 11.66 -1.18 -0.96
C ALA A 59 10.41 -0.85 -0.12
N ILE A 60 9.25 -0.75 -0.79
CA ILE A 60 7.97 -0.42 -0.19
C ILE A 60 6.89 -1.37 -0.70
N ILE A 61 6.03 -1.85 0.21
CA ILE A 61 4.73 -2.45 -0.11
C ILE A 61 3.67 -1.60 0.56
N VAL A 62 2.54 -1.38 -0.11
CA VAL A 62 1.38 -0.76 0.51
C VAL A 62 0.16 -1.67 0.44
N ALA A 63 -0.77 -1.50 1.37
CA ALA A 63 -2.01 -2.26 1.37
C ALA A 63 -3.16 -1.53 2.06
N HIS A 64 -4.39 -1.78 1.65
CA HIS A 64 -5.58 -1.38 2.40
C HIS A 64 -6.72 -2.37 2.29
N ASN A 65 -7.65 -2.33 3.25
CA ASN A 65 -8.89 -3.08 3.17
C ASN A 65 -10.02 -2.25 2.54
N HIS A 66 -10.88 -2.91 1.78
CA HIS A 66 -12.20 -2.39 1.45
C HIS A 66 -13.24 -2.99 2.40
N PRO A 67 -13.87 -2.20 3.29
CA PRO A 67 -14.91 -2.71 4.20
C PRO A 67 -16.13 -3.31 3.47
N SER A 68 -16.37 -2.88 2.22
CA SER A 68 -17.38 -3.47 1.33
C SER A 68 -17.14 -4.97 1.07
N GLY A 69 -15.88 -5.41 1.15
CA GLY A 69 -15.44 -6.78 0.90
C GLY A 69 -14.99 -7.05 -0.54
N ASP A 70 -15.19 -6.11 -1.47
CA ASP A 70 -14.72 -6.21 -2.86
C ASP A 70 -13.29 -5.63 -2.97
N PRO A 71 -12.26 -6.43 -3.33
CA PRO A 71 -10.90 -5.96 -3.45
C PRO A 71 -10.60 -5.21 -4.77
N SER A 72 -11.60 -4.98 -5.62
CA SER A 72 -11.40 -4.26 -6.89
C SER A 72 -10.92 -2.82 -6.63
N PRO A 73 -9.86 -2.35 -7.30
CA PRO A 73 -9.35 -1.00 -7.09
C PRO A 73 -10.32 0.07 -7.62
N SER A 74 -10.45 1.17 -6.88
CA SER A 74 -11.06 2.39 -7.39
C SER A 74 -10.12 3.12 -8.35
N ALA A 75 -10.67 4.05 -9.14
CA ALA A 75 -9.85 4.93 -9.98
C ALA A 75 -8.84 5.75 -9.16
N ARG A 76 -9.21 6.12 -7.92
CA ARG A 76 -8.37 6.87 -6.99
C ARG A 76 -7.20 6.02 -6.50
N ASP A 77 -7.44 4.74 -6.19
CA ASP A 77 -6.38 3.81 -5.82
C ASP A 77 -5.34 3.73 -6.92
N LEU A 78 -5.78 3.52 -8.16
CA LEU A 78 -4.89 3.42 -9.32
C LEU A 78 -4.08 4.70 -9.55
N GLU A 79 -4.70 5.87 -9.43
CA GLU A 79 -4.02 7.17 -9.56
C GLU A 79 -2.91 7.33 -8.50
N CYS A 80 -3.25 7.13 -7.22
CA CYS A 80 -2.30 7.25 -6.12
C CYS A 80 -1.16 6.22 -6.22
N THR A 81 -1.50 4.99 -6.62
CA THR A 81 -0.56 3.89 -6.84
C THR A 81 0.46 4.23 -7.90
N ARG A 82 0.02 4.71 -9.06
CA ARG A 82 0.91 5.09 -10.18
C ARG A 82 1.80 6.25 -9.81
N LEU A 83 1.27 7.25 -9.10
CA LEU A 83 2.07 8.37 -8.60
C LEU A 83 3.15 7.88 -7.63
N LEU A 84 2.80 7.03 -6.67
CA LEU A 84 3.77 6.46 -5.72
C LEU A 84 4.83 5.62 -6.44
N ALA A 85 4.41 4.75 -7.37
CA ALA A 85 5.32 3.92 -8.16
C ALA A 85 6.35 4.77 -8.92
N ARG A 86 5.89 5.85 -9.57
CA ARG A 86 6.77 6.79 -10.27
C ARG A 86 7.75 7.50 -9.33
N LEU A 87 7.28 7.99 -8.18
CA LEU A 87 8.15 8.65 -7.19
C LEU A 87 9.19 7.69 -6.62
N CYS A 88 8.80 6.44 -6.34
CA CYS A 88 9.70 5.39 -5.90
C CYS A 88 10.79 5.13 -6.96
N HIS A 89 10.40 5.00 -8.23
CA HIS A 89 11.34 4.86 -9.35
C HIS A 89 12.32 6.03 -9.44
N ASP A 90 11.83 7.27 -9.41
CA ASP A 90 12.66 8.47 -9.52
C ASP A 90 13.65 8.64 -8.34
N LEU A 91 13.46 7.90 -7.25
CA LEU A 91 14.28 7.93 -6.03
C LEU A 91 15.06 6.63 -5.78
N ASP A 92 15.11 5.71 -6.74
CA ASP A 92 15.76 4.39 -6.60
C ASP A 92 15.21 3.54 -5.43
N ILE A 93 13.91 3.68 -5.13
CA ILE A 93 13.18 2.86 -4.15
C ILE A 93 12.32 1.86 -4.92
N SER A 94 12.42 0.57 -4.58
CA SER A 94 11.61 -0.47 -5.22
C SER A 94 10.17 -0.47 -4.70
N PHE A 95 9.20 -0.08 -5.53
CA PHE A 95 7.80 -0.26 -5.19
C PHE A 95 7.33 -1.67 -5.57
N LEU A 96 7.20 -2.54 -4.56
CA LEU A 96 7.00 -3.97 -4.77
C LEU A 96 5.55 -4.31 -5.06
N ASP A 97 4.58 -3.73 -4.35
CA ASP A 97 3.17 -4.00 -4.62
C ASP A 97 2.24 -2.99 -3.96
N HIS A 98 1.01 -2.96 -4.44
CA HIS A 98 -0.14 -2.45 -3.74
C HIS A 98 -1.20 -3.55 -3.63
N VAL A 99 -1.49 -3.95 -2.40
CA VAL A 99 -2.41 -5.06 -2.09
C VAL A 99 -3.73 -4.53 -1.54
N ILE A 100 -4.84 -4.83 -2.21
CA ILE A 100 -6.18 -4.46 -1.75
C ILE A 100 -6.85 -5.69 -1.16
N VAL A 101 -7.23 -5.63 0.10
CA VAL A 101 -7.78 -6.75 0.87
C VAL A 101 -9.30 -6.63 0.96
N GLY A 102 -9.99 -7.64 0.46
CA GLY A 102 -11.43 -7.81 0.56
C GLY A 102 -11.82 -8.88 1.58
N ARG A 103 -13.07 -9.32 1.54
CA ARG A 103 -13.59 -10.35 2.47
C ARG A 103 -13.20 -11.74 1.98
N GLY A 104 -12.07 -12.24 2.47
CA GLY A 104 -11.58 -13.59 2.12
C GLY A 104 -10.89 -13.66 0.75
N SER A 105 -10.64 -12.51 0.12
CA SER A 105 -9.91 -12.35 -1.14
C SER A 105 -8.99 -11.13 -1.06
N PHE A 106 -8.05 -11.03 -2.00
CA PHE A 106 -7.23 -9.84 -2.18
C PHE A 106 -6.85 -9.68 -3.65
N VAL A 107 -6.49 -8.46 -4.02
CA VAL A 107 -5.94 -8.08 -5.33
C VAL A 107 -4.51 -7.57 -5.13
N SER A 108 -3.62 -7.92 -6.05
CA SER A 108 -2.26 -7.38 -6.16
C SER A 108 -2.18 -6.56 -7.44
N LEU A 109 -2.02 -5.25 -7.31
CA LEU A 109 -1.97 -4.37 -8.48
C LEU A 109 -0.73 -4.63 -9.35
N ARG A 110 0.35 -5.17 -8.77
CA ARG A 110 1.47 -5.68 -9.58
C ARG A 110 1.05 -6.85 -10.46
N ARG A 111 0.33 -7.83 -9.92
CA ARG A 111 -0.09 -9.03 -10.68
C ARG A 111 -1.14 -8.73 -11.73
N GLU A 112 -1.97 -7.71 -11.51
CA GLU A 112 -2.95 -7.24 -12.48
C GLU A 112 -2.34 -6.36 -13.59
N GLY A 113 -1.03 -6.07 -13.53
CA GLY A 113 -0.34 -5.26 -14.53
C GLY A 113 -0.64 -3.76 -14.41
N ALA A 114 -1.13 -3.31 -13.27
CA ALA A 114 -1.38 -1.89 -13.02
C ALA A 114 -0.12 -1.11 -12.57
N LEU A 115 0.98 -1.83 -12.33
CA LEU A 115 2.32 -1.31 -12.03
C LEU A 115 3.25 -1.67 -13.19
N GLU A 116 3.65 -0.66 -13.98
CA GLU A 116 4.70 -0.76 -15.00
C GLU A 116 6.05 -0.31 -14.44
#